data_AF-A0A2G6EAZ9-F1
#
_entry.id   AF-A0A2G6EAZ9-F1
#
_cell.length_a   1.000
_cell.length_b   1.000
_cell.length_c   1.000
_cell.angle_alpha   90.00
_cell.angle_beta   90.00
_cell.angle_gamma   90.00
#
_symmetry.space_group_name_H-M   'P 1'
#
loop_
_entity.id
_entity.type
_entity.pdbx_description
1 polymer ?
#
loop_
_entity_poly.entity_id
_entity_poly.type
_entity_poly.pdbx_seq_one_letter_code
_entity_poly.pdbx_strand_id
1 'polypeptide(L)' 'MIFLKDNVTVGHTAVVHGSTIHSNCLIGIGAILPDNAEIGEYSIIGAGTCGPSG' A
#
# COMPACT_ATOMS: atom_id res chain seq x y z
N MET A 1 12.18 3.73 3.99
CA MET A 1 11.35 4.86 4.45
C MET A 1 9.96 4.66 3.86
N ILE A 2 8.88 4.92 4.61
CA ILE A 2 7.50 4.71 4.13
C ILE A 2 6.81 6.08 4.11
N PHE A 3 6.12 6.41 3.02
CA PHE A 3 5.33 7.63 2.90
C PHE A 3 3.84 7.28 2.79
N LEU A 4 3.06 7.75 3.76
CA LEU A 4 1.59 7.65 3.75
C LEU A 4 1.01 9.06 3.66
N LYS A 5 0.13 9.29 2.69
CA LYS A 5 -0.65 10.53 2.60
C LYS A 5 -1.96 10.38 3.40
N ASP A 6 -2.88 11.32 3.23
CA ASP A 6 -4.09 11.41 4.05
C ASP A 6 -5.08 10.29 3.75
N ASN A 7 -5.79 9.83 4.78
CA ASN A 7 -6.86 8.82 4.69
C ASN A 7 -6.43 7.47 4.07
N VAL A 8 -5.18 7.06 4.26
CA VAL A 8 -4.74 5.71 3.90
C VAL A 8 -5.22 4.71 4.95
N THR A 9 -5.95 3.67 4.51
CA THR A 9 -6.35 2.55 5.35
C THR A 9 -5.41 1.37 5.10
N VAL A 10 -4.81 0.82 6.15
CA VAL A 10 -3.93 -0.35 6.08
C VAL A 10 -4.61 -1.53 6.78
N GLY A 11 -4.95 -2.56 6.01
CA GLY A 11 -5.58 -3.77 6.51
C GLY A 11 -4.67 -4.58 7.42
N HIS A 12 -5.28 -5.43 8.25
CA HIS A 12 -4.55 -6.32 9.17
C HIS A 12 -3.47 -7.11 8.42
N THR A 13 -2.35 -7.37 9.09
CA THR A 13 -1.24 -8.18 8.57
C THR A 13 -0.68 -7.74 7.21
N ALA A 14 -0.97 -6.54 6.73
CA ALA A 14 -0.32 -5.99 5.55
C ALA A 14 1.14 -5.66 5.87
N VAL A 15 2.03 -5.93 4.92
CA VAL A 15 3.46 -5.60 5.00
C VAL A 15 3.72 -4.46 4.04
N VAL A 16 4.16 -3.32 4.58
CA VAL A 16 4.48 -2.12 3.81
C VAL A 16 5.96 -1.83 4.00
N HIS A 17 6.72 -1.80 2.90
CA HIS A 17 8.17 -1.60 2.95
C HIS A 17 8.60 -0.66 1.82
N GLY A 18 9.31 0.42 2.16
CA GLY A 18 9.95 1.29 1.15
C GLY A 18 9.02 1.95 0.13
N SER A 19 7.71 2.02 0.40
CA SER A 19 6.68 2.41 -0.57
C SER A 19 6.11 3.80 -0.30
N THR A 20 5.54 4.41 -1.34
CA THR A 20 4.75 5.65 -1.28
C THR A 20 3.29 5.33 -1.56
N ILE A 21 2.40 5.69 -0.63
CA ILE A 21 0.96 5.48 -0.76
C ILE A 21 0.28 6.84 -0.70
N HIS A 22 -0.39 7.20 -1.80
CA HIS A 22 -1.08 8.48 -1.97
C HIS A 22 -2.44 8.50 -1.25
N SER A 23 -3.14 9.62 -1.30
CA SER A 23 -4.31 9.86 -0.45
C SER A 23 -5.51 8.96 -0.79
N ASN A 24 -6.32 8.65 0.22
CA ASN A 24 -7.57 7.90 0.10
C ASN A 24 -7.40 6.46 -0.45
N CYS A 25 -6.23 5.85 -0.24
CA CYS A 25 -5.99 4.45 -0.63
C CYS A 25 -6.46 3.45 0.43
N LEU A 26 -6.86 2.27 -0.01
CA LEU A 26 -7.14 1.11 0.85
C LEU A 26 -6.17 -0.03 0.52
N ILE A 27 -5.35 -0.40 1.50
CA ILE A 27 -4.44 -1.54 1.42
C ILE A 27 -5.13 -2.75 2.06
N GLY A 28 -5.44 -3.76 1.25
CA GLY A 28 -6.13 -4.96 1.70
C GLY A 28 -5.37 -5.75 2.77
N ILE A 29 -6.12 -6.52 3.56
CA ILE A 29 -5.58 -7.45 4.57
C ILE A 29 -4.54 -8.39 3.94
N GLY A 30 -3.38 -8.53 4.59
CA GLY A 30 -2.30 -9.40 4.11
C GLY A 30 -1.61 -8.98 2.81
N ALA A 31 -1.86 -7.77 2.30
CA ALA A 31 -1.14 -7.27 1.13
C ALA A 31 0.34 -7.01 1.44
N ILE A 32 1.21 -7.21 0.44
CA ILE A 32 2.65 -6.98 0.55
C ILE A 32 3.04 -5.91 -0.48
N LEU A 33 3.52 -4.77 0.01
CA LEU A 33 4.05 -3.68 -0.81
C LEU A 33 5.57 -3.65 -0.68
N PRO A 34 6.32 -4.07 -1.71
CA PRO A 34 7.78 -4.08 -1.70
C PRO A 34 8.36 -2.67 -1.90
N ASP A 35 9.69 -2.58 -1.83
CA ASP A 35 10.44 -1.35 -2.08
C ASP A 35 10.02 -0.68 -3.40
N ASN A 36 10.00 0.66 -3.37
CA ASN A 36 9.65 1.53 -4.49
C ASN A 36 8.22 1.37 -5.03
N ALA A 37 7.34 0.60 -4.38
CA ALA A 37 5.94 0.56 -4.77
C ALA A 37 5.31 1.96 -4.62
N GLU A 38 4.68 2.45 -5.69
CA GLU A 38 3.94 3.70 -5.71
C GLU A 38 2.44 3.43 -5.94
N ILE A 39 1.63 3.75 -4.94
CA ILE A 39 0.17 3.50 -4.97
C ILE A 39 -0.55 4.83 -5.17
N GLY A 40 -1.12 5.04 -6.36
CA GLY A 40 -1.82 6.27 -6.75
C GLY A 40 -3.06 6.57 -5.93
N GLU A 41 -3.49 7.83 -5.90
CA GLU A 41 -4.66 8.30 -5.14
C GLU A 41 -5.92 7.46 -5.44
N TYR A 42 -6.76 7.23 -4.43
CA TYR A 42 -8.00 6.45 -4.53
C TYR A 42 -7.84 4.98 -4.96
N SER A 43 -6.62 4.44 -4.97
CA SER A 43 -6.37 3.03 -5.31
C SER A 43 -6.83 2.08 -4.21
N ILE A 44 -7.29 0.90 -4.62
CA ILE A 44 -7.63 -0.22 -3.75
C ILE A 44 -6.71 -1.40 -4.07
N ILE A 45 -5.92 -1.83 -3.10
CA ILE A 45 -5.10 -3.04 -3.17
C ILE A 45 -5.88 -4.19 -2.58
N GLY A 46 -6.05 -5.26 -3.34
CA GLY A 46 -6.80 -6.44 -2.92
C GLY A 46 -6.15 -7.16 -1.72
N ALA A 47 -6.95 -7.90 -0.96
CA ALA A 47 -6.45 -8.76 0.11
C ALA A 47 -5.42 -9.78 -0.43
N GLY A 48 -4.32 -9.98 0.29
CA GLY A 48 -3.25 -10.92 -0.09
C GLY A 48 -2.48 -10.55 -1.36
N THR A 49 -2.70 -9.36 -1.93
CA THR A 49 -2.01 -8.93 -3.16
C THR A 49 -0.54 -8.66 -2.87
N CYS A 50 0.34 -9.14 -3.75
CA CYS A 50 1.74 -8.72 -3.79
C CYS A 50 1.90 -7.66 -4.88
N GLY A 51 2.25 -6.43 -4.50
CA GLY A 51 2.51 -5.36 -5.47
C GLY A 51 3.76 -5.68 -6.32
N PRO A 52 3.81 -5.24 -7.59
CA PRO A 52 5.04 -5.38 -8.38
C PRO A 52 6.16 -4.54 -7.74
N SER A 53 7.37 -5.11 -7.70
CA SER A 53 8.58 -4.36 -7.35
C SER A 53 8.89 -3.40 -8.51
N GLY A 54 9.02 -2.11 -8.20
CA GLY A 54 9.40 -1.05 -9.13
C GLY A 54 10.91 -0.79 -9.14
#